data_AF-A0AAU2UR99-F1
#
_entry.id   AF-A0AAU2UR99-F1
#
_cell.length_a   1.000
_cell.length_b   1.000
_cell.length_c   1.000
_cell.angle_alpha   90.00
_cell.angle_beta   90.00
_cell.angle_gamma   90.00
#
_symmetry.space_group_name_H-M   'P 1'
#
loop_
_entity.id
_entity.type
_entity.pdbx_description
1 polymer ?
#
loop_
_entity_poly.entity_id
_entity_poly.type
_entity_poly.pdbx_seq_one_letter_code
_entity_poly.pdbx_strand_id
1 'polypeptide(L)'
;MQRTGNRQGDKPYPSGTYNWMLREFSKLVKITDSKGKPVGLSHTHRFRHTKLTRLAELGLPVRVLMRYAGRATPSMTMHYVAARQEHAEQAFLATAILRADGTQVAFSRDDHDSLHLFDRADRFLPHDWCLLPPLQTCDKGNACLTCSVFVTDASHQTALQRQLTETEALINRSTTAFQERHGRPMPKDNVWLMQRRAEHAALTKLLDTIRSKPGRAVQGTGCGTAPTGPVPLTLDLDRHRRTRP
;
A
#
# COMPACT_ATOMS: atom_id res chain seq x y z
N MET A 1 8.08 44.85 -10.22
CA MET A 1 6.85 45.43 -9.61
C MET A 1 7.20 45.97 -8.25
N GLN A 2 7.28 47.29 -8.08
CA GLN A 2 7.66 47.92 -6.82
C GLN A 2 6.44 48.59 -6.17
N ARG A 3 6.18 48.28 -4.91
CA ARG A 3 5.06 48.88 -4.16
C ARG A 3 5.45 50.24 -3.60
N THR A 4 4.51 51.17 -3.61
CA THR A 4 4.66 52.53 -3.09
C THR A 4 4.21 52.65 -1.62
N GLY A 5 3.21 51.87 -1.18
CA GLY A 5 2.55 52.04 0.13
C GLY A 5 3.21 51.37 1.35
N ASN A 6 4.23 50.52 1.18
CA ASN A 6 4.97 49.87 2.26
C ASN A 6 6.43 49.63 1.85
N ARG A 7 7.11 50.70 1.44
CA ARG A 7 8.49 50.62 0.91
C ARG A 7 9.51 50.23 1.97
N GLN A 8 9.28 50.61 3.22
CA GLN A 8 10.19 50.30 4.33
C GLN A 8 9.86 48.97 5.05
N GLY A 9 8.74 48.31 4.71
CA GLY A 9 8.35 47.04 5.32
C GLY A 9 7.87 47.17 6.77
N ASP A 10 7.60 48.39 7.22
CA ASP A 10 7.17 48.75 8.58
C ASP A 10 5.71 48.39 8.87
N LYS A 11 4.93 48.08 7.83
CA LYS A 11 3.50 47.75 7.94
C LYS A 11 3.19 46.33 7.48
N PRO A 12 2.24 45.62 8.09
CA PRO A 12 1.75 44.37 7.54
C PRO A 12 1.04 44.61 6.20
N TYR A 13 1.18 43.67 5.26
CA TYR A 13 0.44 43.73 4.01
C TYR A 13 -1.02 43.32 4.21
N PRO A 14 -1.99 43.99 3.54
CA PRO A 14 -3.36 43.51 3.48
C PRO A 14 -3.43 42.10 2.86
N SER A 15 -4.44 41.30 3.23
CA SER A 15 -4.54 39.90 2.80
C SER A 15 -4.61 39.72 1.27
N GLY A 16 -5.36 40.58 0.57
CA GLY A 16 -5.50 40.52 -0.90
C GLY A 16 -4.20 40.85 -1.64
N THR A 17 -3.34 41.64 -1.00
CA THR A 17 -2.06 42.11 -1.52
C THR A 17 -1.08 40.94 -1.71
N TYR A 18 -1.10 39.93 -0.85
CA TYR A 18 -0.30 38.70 -1.02
C TYR A 18 -0.74 37.88 -2.24
N ASN A 19 -2.05 37.61 -2.37
CA ASN A 19 -2.60 36.81 -3.47
C ASN A 19 -2.37 37.47 -4.84
N TRP A 20 -2.49 38.80 -4.93
CA TRP A 20 -2.22 39.53 -6.16
C TRP A 20 -0.75 39.39 -6.59
N MET A 21 0.19 39.55 -5.66
CA MET A 21 1.63 39.38 -5.95
C MET A 21 1.93 37.98 -6.48
N LEU A 22 1.38 36.95 -5.85
CA LEU A 22 1.58 35.57 -6.31
C LEU A 22 0.98 35.33 -7.69
N ARG A 23 -0.14 35.99 -8.03
CA ARG A 23 -0.76 35.90 -9.35
C ARG A 23 0.14 36.51 -10.42
N GLU A 24 0.64 37.73 -10.18
CA GLU A 24 1.54 38.39 -11.13
C GLU A 24 2.87 37.64 -11.26
N PHE A 25 3.42 37.15 -10.15
CA PHE A 25 4.61 36.30 -10.17
C PHE A 25 4.38 34.99 -10.96
N SER A 26 3.21 34.37 -10.83
CA SER A 26 2.86 33.18 -11.61
C SER A 26 2.83 33.45 -13.13
N LYS A 27 2.35 34.63 -13.55
CA LYS A 27 2.35 35.03 -14.96
C LYS A 27 3.77 35.21 -15.53
N LEU A 28 4.69 35.70 -14.71
CA LEU A 28 6.07 35.93 -15.10
C LEU A 28 6.87 34.62 -15.20
N VAL A 29 6.78 33.76 -14.18
CA VAL A 29 7.63 32.55 -14.08
C VAL A 29 7.06 31.37 -14.88
N LYS A 30 5.76 31.36 -15.20
CA LYS A 30 5.10 30.32 -16.03
C LYS A 30 5.40 28.89 -15.55
N ILE A 31 5.32 28.66 -14.24
CA ILE A 31 5.52 27.33 -13.64
C ILE A 31 4.43 26.38 -14.13
N THR A 32 4.83 25.20 -14.61
CA THR A 32 3.93 24.13 -15.05
C THR A 32 4.01 22.91 -14.12
N ASP A 33 2.95 22.11 -14.10
CA ASP A 33 2.94 20.80 -13.46
C ASP A 33 3.56 19.72 -14.38
N SER A 34 3.64 18.48 -13.87
CA SER A 34 4.15 17.34 -14.63
C SER A 34 3.30 16.96 -15.86
N LYS A 35 2.11 17.56 -16.03
CA LYS A 35 1.22 17.40 -17.17
C LYS A 35 1.25 18.63 -18.09
N GLY A 36 2.19 19.56 -17.88
CA GLY A 36 2.34 20.77 -18.66
C GLY A 36 1.29 21.86 -18.39
N LYS A 37 0.45 21.72 -17.37
CA LYS A 37 -0.57 22.72 -17.03
C LYS A 37 0.02 23.82 -16.13
N PRO A 38 -0.32 25.10 -16.36
CA PRO A 38 0.20 26.19 -15.55
C PRO A 38 -0.31 26.12 -14.10
N VAL A 39 0.59 26.29 -13.14
CA VAL A 39 0.29 26.27 -11.71
C VAL A 39 0.12 27.70 -11.20
N GLY A 40 -1.11 28.06 -10.82
CA GLY A 40 -1.39 29.34 -10.18
C GLY A 40 -0.95 29.36 -8.72
N LEU A 41 0.19 29.99 -8.41
CA LEU A 41 0.71 30.10 -7.03
C LEU A 41 -0.24 30.88 -6.11
N SER A 42 -1.07 31.76 -6.67
CA SER A 42 -2.10 32.49 -5.90
C SER A 42 -3.18 31.58 -5.29
N HIS A 43 -3.30 30.32 -5.72
CA HIS A 43 -4.21 29.34 -5.12
C HIS A 43 -3.58 28.69 -3.89
N THR A 44 -3.23 29.52 -2.90
CA THR A 44 -2.49 29.15 -1.67
C THR A 44 -3.16 28.00 -0.89
N HIS A 45 -4.49 27.96 -0.87
CA HIS A 45 -5.24 26.86 -0.25
C HIS A 45 -4.96 25.51 -0.91
N ARG A 46 -4.73 25.43 -2.23
CA ARG A 46 -4.41 24.16 -2.91
C ARG A 46 -3.12 23.56 -2.33
N PHE A 47 -2.09 24.37 -2.13
CA PHE A 47 -0.83 23.92 -1.52
C PHE A 47 -1.03 23.41 -0.09
N ARG A 48 -1.88 24.09 0.71
CA ARG A 48 -2.24 23.63 2.05
C ARG A 48 -2.96 22.29 2.02
N HIS A 49 -3.92 22.11 1.11
CA HIS A 49 -4.59 20.82 0.92
C HIS A 49 -3.62 19.74 0.49
N THR A 50 -2.75 19.99 -0.51
CA THR A 50 -1.73 19.03 -0.96
C THR A 50 -0.80 18.62 0.18
N LYS A 51 -0.34 19.57 1.01
CA LYS A 51 0.52 19.25 2.15
C LYS A 51 -0.21 18.40 3.19
N LEU A 52 -1.46 18.70 3.49
CA LEU A 52 -2.27 17.93 4.45
C LEU A 52 -2.60 16.52 3.93
N THR A 53 -2.93 16.38 2.64
CA THR A 53 -3.10 15.07 2.00
C THR A 53 -1.82 14.24 2.11
N ARG A 54 -0.65 14.81 1.76
CA ARG A 54 0.63 14.09 1.87
C ARG A 54 0.96 13.65 3.30
N LEU A 55 0.69 14.51 4.29
CA LEU A 55 0.90 14.15 5.70
C LEU A 55 -0.07 13.05 6.14
N ALA A 56 -1.32 13.07 5.65
CA ALA A 56 -2.26 11.99 5.90
C ALA A 56 -1.78 10.68 5.25
N GLU A 57 -1.34 10.70 3.98
CA GLU A 57 -0.81 9.54 3.26
C GLU A 57 0.36 8.87 3.99
N LEU A 58 1.24 9.65 4.64
CA LEU A 58 2.32 9.16 5.51
C LEU A 58 1.84 8.49 6.81
N GLY A 59 0.53 8.42 7.05
CA GLY A 59 -0.06 7.75 8.20
C GLY A 59 -0.03 8.56 9.49
N LEU A 60 0.13 9.88 9.42
CA LEU A 60 0.14 10.70 10.63
C LEU A 60 -1.22 10.65 11.35
N PRO A 61 -1.25 10.56 12.70
CA PRO A 61 -2.49 10.55 13.45
C PRO A 61 -3.31 11.83 13.26
N VAL A 62 -4.64 11.71 13.27
CA VAL A 62 -5.60 12.82 13.08
C VAL A 62 -5.28 14.03 13.97
N ARG A 63 -4.94 13.79 15.25
CA ARG A 63 -4.60 14.85 16.20
C ARG A 63 -3.37 15.65 15.77
N VAL A 64 -2.36 15.00 15.19
CA VAL A 64 -1.14 15.66 14.68
C VAL A 64 -1.47 16.50 13.46
N LEU A 65 -2.27 15.96 12.54
CA LEU A 65 -2.75 16.69 11.36
C LEU A 65 -3.59 17.91 11.75
N MET A 66 -4.46 17.80 12.76
CA MET A 66 -5.25 18.92 13.27
C MET A 66 -4.37 20.02 13.87
N ARG A 67 -3.38 19.65 14.70
CA ARG A 67 -2.43 20.60 15.29
C ARG A 67 -1.63 21.32 14.21
N TYR A 68 -1.11 20.59 13.22
CA TYR A 68 -0.40 21.16 12.08
C TYR A 68 -1.31 22.07 11.24
N ALA A 69 -2.56 21.67 11.04
CA ALA A 69 -3.54 22.47 10.31
C ALA A 69 -4.10 23.64 11.11
N GLY A 70 -3.79 23.79 12.40
CA GLY A 70 -4.39 24.81 13.28
C GLY A 70 -5.91 24.67 13.39
N ARG A 71 -6.44 23.43 13.42
CA ARG A 71 -7.88 23.14 13.47
C ARG A 71 -8.30 22.68 14.86
N ALA A 72 -9.39 23.26 15.36
CA ALA A 72 -9.99 22.86 16.62
C ALA A 72 -10.83 21.56 16.51
N THR A 73 -11.42 21.32 15.33
CA THR A 73 -12.30 20.15 15.07
C THR A 73 -11.73 19.23 13.99
N PRO A 74 -12.03 17.91 14.05
CA PRO A 74 -11.49 16.95 13.11
C PRO A 74 -12.18 16.97 11.74
N SER A 75 -13.37 17.55 11.61
CA SER A 75 -14.26 17.38 10.44
C SER A 75 -13.54 17.61 9.11
N MET A 76 -12.82 18.73 8.97
CA MET A 76 -12.08 19.03 7.74
C MET A 76 -10.84 18.14 7.54
N THR A 77 -10.27 17.61 8.63
CA THR A 77 -9.06 16.76 8.59
C THR A 77 -9.43 15.33 8.20
N MET A 78 -10.63 14.88 8.59
CA MET A 78 -11.16 13.57 8.21
C MET A 78 -11.29 13.41 6.69
N HIS A 79 -11.50 14.48 5.92
CA HIS A 79 -11.48 14.38 4.45
C HIS A 79 -10.15 13.84 3.91
N TYR A 80 -9.02 14.21 4.51
CA TYR A 80 -7.71 13.70 4.08
C TYR A 80 -7.47 12.26 4.55
N VAL A 81 -8.02 11.89 5.71
CA VAL A 81 -7.94 10.52 6.22
C VAL A 81 -8.81 9.57 5.39
N ALA A 82 -10.02 9.98 5.03
CA ALA A 82 -10.89 9.22 4.14
C ALA A 82 -10.24 9.02 2.77
N ALA A 83 -9.65 10.07 2.18
CA ALA A 83 -8.91 9.95 0.93
C ALA A 83 -7.72 8.97 1.05
N ARG A 84 -7.00 8.99 2.18
CA ARG A 84 -5.94 8.01 2.45
C ARG A 84 -6.50 6.59 2.50
N GLN A 85 -7.61 6.37 3.20
CA GLN A 85 -8.23 5.05 3.32
C GLN A 85 -8.65 4.54 1.94
N GLU A 86 -9.31 5.37 1.14
CA GLU A 86 -9.68 5.02 -0.23
C GLU A 86 -8.46 4.70 -1.11
N HIS A 87 -7.37 5.46 -1.00
CA HIS A 87 -6.13 5.15 -1.71
C HIS A 87 -5.53 3.81 -1.25
N ALA A 88 -5.57 3.51 0.05
CA ALA A 88 -5.09 2.24 0.60
C ALA A 88 -5.94 1.06 0.12
N GLU A 89 -7.27 1.20 0.10
CA GLU A 89 -8.20 0.22 -0.46
C GLU A 89 -7.93 -0.01 -1.95
N GLN A 90 -7.77 1.04 -2.74
CA GLN A 90 -7.46 0.92 -4.16
C GLN A 90 -6.11 0.25 -4.39
N ALA A 91 -5.11 0.60 -3.59
CA ALA A 91 -3.80 -0.03 -3.66
C ALA A 91 -3.88 -1.52 -3.35
N PHE A 92 -4.66 -1.88 -2.33
CA PHE A 92 -4.92 -3.27 -1.97
C PHE A 92 -5.62 -4.03 -3.10
N LEU A 93 -6.70 -3.50 -3.66
CA LEU A 93 -7.46 -4.14 -4.75
C LEU A 93 -6.62 -4.32 -6.02
N ALA A 94 -5.61 -3.47 -6.23
CA ALA A 94 -4.68 -3.58 -7.34
C ALA A 94 -3.54 -4.58 -7.10
N THR A 95 -3.27 -4.93 -5.85
CA THR A 95 -2.24 -5.92 -5.50
C THR A 95 -2.69 -7.31 -5.91
N ALA A 96 -1.84 -8.03 -6.65
CA ALA A 96 -2.09 -9.42 -6.96
C ALA A 96 -1.82 -10.28 -5.72
N ILE A 97 -2.88 -10.73 -5.07
CA ILE A 97 -2.81 -11.65 -3.95
C ILE A 97 -2.88 -13.07 -4.48
N LEU A 98 -1.96 -13.93 -4.04
CA LEU A 98 -1.78 -15.29 -4.51
C LEU A 98 -2.07 -16.29 -3.39
N ARG A 99 -2.76 -17.38 -3.68
CA ARG A 99 -2.81 -18.56 -2.80
C ARG A 99 -1.53 -19.37 -2.91
N ALA A 100 -1.35 -20.32 -2.00
CA ALA A 100 -0.21 -21.24 -1.96
C ALA A 100 0.03 -22.00 -3.27
N ASP A 101 -1.02 -22.26 -4.04
CA ASP A 101 -0.95 -22.92 -5.34
C ASP A 101 -0.62 -21.96 -6.50
N GLY A 102 -0.35 -20.69 -6.23
CA GLY A 102 -0.11 -19.65 -7.23
C GLY A 102 -1.37 -19.14 -7.93
N THR A 103 -2.57 -19.55 -7.50
CA THR A 103 -3.81 -18.99 -8.04
C THR A 103 -4.02 -17.57 -7.52
N GLN A 104 -4.40 -16.66 -8.41
CA GLN A 104 -4.67 -15.28 -8.05
C GLN A 104 -6.06 -15.15 -7.43
N VAL A 105 -6.13 -14.48 -6.28
CA VAL A 105 -7.37 -14.08 -5.62
C VAL A 105 -7.65 -12.64 -6.01
N ALA A 106 -8.84 -12.43 -6.58
CA ALA A 106 -9.37 -11.09 -6.80
C ALA A 106 -10.29 -10.74 -5.62
N PHE A 107 -10.02 -9.61 -4.98
CA PHE A 107 -10.92 -9.03 -4.00
C PHE A 107 -11.77 -7.95 -4.65
N SER A 108 -13.02 -7.84 -4.23
CA SER A 108 -13.93 -6.76 -4.57
C SER A 108 -14.08 -5.79 -3.40
N ARG A 109 -14.70 -4.63 -3.63
CA ARG A 109 -15.04 -3.71 -2.53
C ARG A 109 -16.04 -4.32 -1.54
N ASP A 110 -16.89 -5.23 -2.00
CA ASP A 110 -17.90 -5.87 -1.16
C ASP A 110 -17.30 -6.90 -0.20
N ASP A 111 -16.05 -7.32 -0.42
CA ASP A 111 -15.27 -8.19 0.47
C ASP A 111 -14.66 -7.40 1.65
N HIS A 112 -15.41 -6.45 2.22
CA HIS A 112 -14.94 -5.52 3.25
C HIS A 112 -14.31 -6.19 4.47
N ASP A 113 -14.78 -7.38 4.86
CA ASP A 113 -14.20 -8.12 5.98
C ASP A 113 -12.76 -8.54 5.68
N SER A 114 -12.46 -8.94 4.44
CA SER A 114 -11.12 -9.36 4.02
C SER A 114 -10.08 -8.23 4.16
N LEU A 115 -10.48 -6.98 3.90
CA LEU A 115 -9.63 -5.79 4.08
C LEU A 115 -9.22 -5.58 5.55
N HIS A 116 -10.09 -5.93 6.50
CA HIS A 116 -9.82 -5.83 7.93
C HIS A 116 -9.07 -7.02 8.51
N LEU A 117 -9.00 -8.16 7.80
CA LEU A 117 -8.24 -9.33 8.26
C LEU A 117 -6.72 -9.06 8.32
N PHE A 118 -6.21 -8.13 7.51
CA PHE A 118 -4.78 -7.80 7.45
C PHE A 118 -4.29 -6.92 8.62
N ASP A 119 -5.20 -6.28 9.37
CA ASP A 119 -4.87 -5.38 10.49
C ASP A 119 -4.93 -6.08 11.86
N ARG A 120 -5.22 -7.40 11.90
CA ARG A 120 -5.33 -8.17 13.15
C ARG A 120 -4.09 -9.02 13.45
N ALA A 121 -3.56 -8.79 14.65
CA ALA A 121 -2.30 -9.32 15.16
C ALA A 121 -2.33 -10.78 15.64
N ASP A 122 -3.49 -11.45 15.69
CA ASP A 122 -3.60 -12.77 16.32
C ASP A 122 -3.01 -13.92 15.49
N ARG A 123 -2.66 -13.67 14.22
CA ARG A 123 -2.09 -14.68 13.31
C ARG A 123 -1.02 -14.08 12.40
N PHE A 124 -0.08 -13.32 12.98
CA PHE A 124 1.09 -12.83 12.24
C PHE A 124 1.88 -14.02 11.68
N LEU A 125 1.75 -14.27 10.38
CA LEU A 125 2.72 -15.06 9.65
C LEU A 125 3.86 -14.12 9.25
N PRO A 126 5.13 -14.49 9.49
CA PRO A 126 6.28 -13.65 9.12
C PRO A 126 6.37 -13.36 7.62
N HIS A 127 5.64 -14.13 6.81
CA HIS A 127 5.80 -14.21 5.38
C HIS A 127 4.48 -14.01 4.63
N ASP A 128 3.32 -13.99 5.31
CA ASP A 128 2.03 -14.21 4.64
C ASP A 128 0.82 -13.70 5.45
N TRP A 129 -0.37 -13.92 4.93
CA TRP A 129 -1.63 -13.61 5.60
C TRP A 129 -2.60 -14.80 5.63
N CYS A 130 -3.44 -14.81 6.67
CA CYS A 130 -4.48 -15.81 6.87
C CYS A 130 -5.85 -15.19 6.60
N LEU A 131 -6.58 -15.70 5.60
CA LEU A 131 -7.95 -15.28 5.27
C LEU A 131 -9.03 -16.01 6.09
N LEU A 132 -8.66 -16.76 7.13
CA LEU A 132 -9.64 -17.47 7.95
C LEU A 132 -10.49 -16.43 8.72
N PRO A 133 -11.84 -16.45 8.59
CA PRO A 133 -12.69 -15.48 9.24
C PRO A 133 -12.44 -15.36 10.75
N PRO A 134 -12.54 -14.15 11.35
CA PRO A 134 -12.16 -13.92 12.75
C PRO A 134 -12.94 -14.77 13.77
N LEU A 135 -14.17 -15.17 13.44
CA LEU A 135 -15.02 -15.98 14.30
C LEU A 135 -14.65 -17.48 14.26
N GLN A 136 -13.72 -17.88 13.38
CA GLN A 136 -13.31 -19.27 13.22
C GLN A 136 -11.95 -19.53 13.88
N THR A 137 -11.82 -20.67 14.54
CA THR A 137 -10.58 -21.16 15.16
C THR A 137 -9.78 -22.00 14.18
N CYS A 138 -8.45 -21.81 14.16
CA CYS A 138 -7.52 -22.60 13.35
C CYS A 138 -6.82 -23.64 14.23
N ASP A 139 -6.79 -24.89 13.78
CA ASP A 139 -6.05 -26.01 14.40
C ASP A 139 -4.67 -26.24 13.77
N LYS A 140 -4.38 -25.61 12.62
CA LYS A 140 -3.14 -25.82 11.84
C LYS A 140 -1.90 -25.09 12.37
N GLY A 141 -2.06 -24.19 13.35
CA GLY A 141 -0.96 -23.37 13.87
C GLY A 141 -0.24 -22.61 12.75
N ASN A 142 1.07 -22.81 12.62
CA ASN A 142 1.92 -22.14 11.62
C ASN A 142 2.12 -22.93 10.32
N ALA A 143 1.43 -24.06 10.12
CA ALA A 143 1.52 -24.86 8.89
C ALA A 143 0.63 -24.28 7.77
N CYS A 144 0.75 -22.98 7.51
CA CYS A 144 -0.18 -22.26 6.64
C CYS A 144 0.17 -22.37 5.16
N LEU A 145 1.42 -22.65 4.79
CA LEU A 145 1.86 -22.61 3.39
C LEU A 145 1.20 -23.65 2.47
N THR A 146 0.55 -24.66 3.04
CA THR A 146 -0.27 -25.66 2.33
C THR A 146 -1.77 -25.55 2.67
N CYS A 147 -2.16 -24.49 3.37
CA CYS A 147 -3.53 -24.25 3.80
C CYS A 147 -4.34 -23.54 2.70
N SER A 148 -5.63 -23.82 2.62
CA SER A 148 -6.53 -23.25 1.60
C SER A 148 -6.84 -21.76 1.78
N VAL A 149 -6.72 -21.27 3.01
CA VAL A 149 -6.98 -19.86 3.39
C VAL A 149 -5.71 -19.01 3.44
N PHE A 150 -4.59 -19.57 3.00
CA PHE A 150 -3.32 -18.87 2.92
C PHE A 150 -3.27 -17.96 1.71
N VAL A 151 -2.77 -16.74 1.91
CA VAL A 151 -2.45 -15.84 0.81
C VAL A 151 -1.18 -15.03 1.05
N THR A 152 -0.54 -14.64 -0.04
CA THR A 152 0.69 -13.87 -0.06
C THR A 152 0.70 -12.89 -1.24
N ASP A 153 1.66 -11.99 -1.28
CA ASP A 153 1.87 -11.05 -2.38
C ASP A 153 3.35 -10.82 -2.67
N ALA A 154 3.64 -9.93 -3.62
CA ALA A 154 5.02 -9.61 -3.99
C ALA A 154 5.80 -8.90 -2.86
N SER A 155 5.14 -8.30 -1.87
CA SER A 155 5.83 -7.60 -0.77
C SER A 155 6.61 -8.56 0.15
N HIS A 156 6.17 -9.82 0.22
CA HIS A 156 6.80 -10.87 1.01
C HIS A 156 7.84 -11.71 0.25
N GLN A 157 8.16 -11.34 -1.00
CA GLN A 157 9.04 -12.12 -1.87
C GLN A 157 10.41 -12.44 -1.21
N THR A 158 11.02 -11.47 -0.53
CA THR A 158 12.32 -11.66 0.15
C THR A 158 12.22 -12.68 1.28
N ALA A 159 11.11 -12.65 2.01
CA ALA A 159 10.78 -13.54 3.08
C ALA A 159 10.57 -14.98 2.57
N LEU A 160 9.80 -15.14 1.49
CA LEU A 160 9.57 -16.41 0.80
C LEU A 160 10.88 -17.01 0.23
N GLN A 161 11.76 -16.18 -0.32
CA GLN A 161 13.08 -16.62 -0.80
C GLN A 161 13.94 -17.18 0.34
N ARG A 162 13.97 -16.49 1.48
CA ARG A 162 14.70 -16.97 2.66
C ARG A 162 14.16 -18.31 3.14
N GLN A 163 12.83 -18.45 3.24
CA GLN A 163 12.21 -19.71 3.66
C GLN A 163 12.52 -20.86 2.69
N LEU A 164 12.56 -20.60 1.37
CA LEU A 164 12.94 -21.60 0.38
C LEU A 164 14.35 -22.12 0.63
N THR A 165 15.32 -21.21 0.80
CA THR A 165 16.73 -21.56 1.07
C THR A 165 16.89 -22.31 2.39
N GLU A 166 16.19 -21.88 3.45
CA GLU A 166 16.23 -22.57 4.75
C GLU A 166 15.63 -23.98 4.67
N THR A 167 14.52 -24.14 3.93
CA THR A 167 13.86 -25.43 3.73
C THR A 167 14.74 -26.39 2.94
N GLU A 168 15.38 -25.92 1.87
CA GLU A 168 16.33 -26.70 1.07
C GLU A 168 17.52 -27.16 1.94
N ALA A 169 18.12 -26.26 2.71
CA ALA A 169 19.21 -26.59 3.62
C ALA A 169 18.79 -27.58 4.72
N LEU A 170 17.56 -27.50 5.22
CA LEU A 170 17.01 -28.44 6.20
C LEU A 170 16.80 -29.84 5.60
N ILE A 171 16.25 -29.92 4.38
CA ILE A 171 16.08 -31.19 3.65
C ILE A 171 17.45 -31.85 3.47
N ASN A 172 18.43 -31.11 2.93
CA ASN A 172 19.77 -31.64 2.66
C ASN A 172 20.46 -32.14 3.93
N ARG A 173 20.47 -31.34 5.00
CA ARG A 173 21.08 -31.76 6.28
C ARG A 173 20.43 -33.02 6.84
N SER A 174 19.11 -33.11 6.79
CA SER A 174 18.37 -34.22 7.39
C SER A 174 18.48 -35.51 6.58
N THR A 175 18.49 -35.42 5.24
CA THR A 175 18.67 -36.59 4.37
C THR A 175 20.09 -37.12 4.44
N THR A 176 21.10 -36.24 4.46
CA THR A 176 22.50 -36.63 4.67
C THR A 176 22.69 -37.30 6.04
N ALA A 177 22.21 -36.69 7.12
CA ALA A 177 22.32 -37.27 8.46
C ALA A 177 21.54 -38.59 8.61
N PHE A 178 20.46 -38.79 7.85
CA PHE A 178 19.76 -40.08 7.81
C PHE A 178 20.59 -41.14 7.08
N GLN A 179 21.18 -40.79 5.94
CA GLN A 179 22.01 -41.70 5.16
C GLN A 179 23.27 -42.13 5.92
N GLU A 180 23.93 -41.21 6.61
CA GLU A 180 25.09 -41.51 7.46
C GLU A 180 24.73 -42.47 8.60
N ARG A 181 23.56 -42.31 9.22
CA ARG A 181 23.10 -43.15 10.34
C ARG A 181 22.60 -44.54 9.93
N HIS A 182 21.98 -44.66 8.76
CA HIS A 182 21.29 -45.88 8.34
C HIS A 182 21.89 -46.58 7.12
N GLY A 183 22.94 -46.02 6.52
CA GLY A 183 23.62 -46.58 5.34
C GLY A 183 22.77 -46.60 4.05
N ARG A 184 21.58 -45.99 4.06
CA ARG A 184 20.63 -45.95 2.95
C ARG A 184 19.98 -44.58 2.82
N PRO A 185 19.60 -44.14 1.61
CA PRO A 185 18.90 -42.87 1.43
C PRO A 185 17.55 -42.88 2.15
N MET A 186 17.09 -41.69 2.57
CA MET A 186 15.77 -41.54 3.18
C MET A 186 14.67 -41.94 2.19
N PRO A 187 13.74 -42.84 2.57
CA PRO A 187 12.64 -43.27 1.71
C PRO A 187 11.79 -42.09 1.23
N LYS A 188 11.31 -42.13 -0.01
CA LYS A 188 10.53 -41.03 -0.61
C LYS A 188 9.16 -40.84 0.04
N ASP A 189 8.61 -41.90 0.61
CA ASP A 189 7.34 -41.99 1.34
C ASP A 189 7.46 -41.58 2.81
N ASN A 190 8.67 -41.24 3.28
CA ASN A 190 8.86 -40.69 4.62
C ASN A 190 8.01 -39.42 4.79
N VAL A 191 7.11 -39.43 5.79
CA VAL A 191 6.13 -38.35 6.03
C VAL A 191 6.79 -36.98 6.16
N TRP A 192 7.90 -36.90 6.90
CA TRP A 192 8.64 -35.64 7.07
C TRP A 192 9.22 -35.15 5.73
N LEU A 193 9.85 -36.04 4.97
CA LEU A 193 10.44 -35.69 3.68
C LEU A 193 9.37 -35.28 2.66
N MET A 194 8.22 -35.97 2.63
CA MET A 194 7.10 -35.61 1.78
C MET A 194 6.58 -34.21 2.11
N GLN A 195 6.36 -33.90 3.40
CA GLN A 195 5.88 -32.59 3.82
C GLN A 195 6.86 -31.47 3.48
N ARG A 196 8.17 -31.65 3.74
CA ARG A 196 9.19 -30.64 3.41
C ARG A 196 9.31 -30.43 1.90
N ARG A 197 9.21 -31.48 1.10
CA ARG A 197 9.20 -31.38 -0.37
C ARG A 197 7.97 -30.66 -0.91
N ALA A 198 6.80 -30.91 -0.31
CA ALA A 198 5.57 -30.20 -0.68
C ALA A 198 5.69 -28.70 -0.37
N GLU A 199 6.25 -28.34 0.79
CA GLU A 199 6.52 -26.94 1.15
C GLU A 199 7.50 -26.28 0.18
N HIS A 200 8.62 -26.96 -0.12
CA HIS A 200 9.59 -26.47 -1.11
C HIS A 200 8.94 -26.24 -2.49
N ALA A 201 8.15 -27.19 -2.98
CA ALA A 201 7.47 -27.07 -4.28
C ALA A 201 6.47 -25.91 -4.30
N ALA A 202 5.72 -25.69 -3.23
CA ALA A 202 4.80 -24.57 -3.10
C ALA A 202 5.55 -23.22 -3.11
N LEU A 203 6.65 -23.10 -2.36
CA LEU A 203 7.50 -21.90 -2.35
C LEU A 203 8.09 -21.60 -3.73
N THR A 204 8.60 -22.62 -4.43
CA THR A 204 9.12 -22.46 -5.80
C THR A 204 8.03 -21.94 -6.73
N LYS A 205 6.85 -22.56 -6.71
CA LYS A 205 5.71 -22.16 -7.56
C LYS A 205 5.25 -20.73 -7.28
N LEU A 206 5.15 -20.35 -6.00
CA LEU A 206 4.81 -18.99 -5.59
C LEU A 206 5.81 -17.97 -6.11
N LEU A 207 7.10 -18.20 -5.90
CA LEU A 207 8.17 -17.29 -6.36
C LEU A 207 8.21 -17.16 -7.88
N ASP A 208 8.00 -18.26 -8.62
CA ASP A 208 7.90 -18.22 -10.09
C ASP A 208 6.67 -17.43 -10.56
N THR A 209 5.55 -17.56 -9.85
CA THR A 209 4.32 -16.79 -10.14
C THR A 209 4.54 -15.30 -9.89
N ILE A 210 5.15 -14.94 -8.76
CA ILE A 210 5.48 -13.54 -8.42
C ILE A 210 6.45 -12.94 -9.45
N ARG A 211 7.45 -13.71 -9.93
CA ARG A 211 8.41 -13.26 -10.94
C ARG A 211 7.80 -13.10 -12.32
N SER A 212 6.92 -14.02 -12.73
CA SER A 212 6.28 -14.01 -14.05
C SER A 212 5.15 -12.98 -14.16
N LYS A 213 4.49 -12.67 -13.05
CA LYS A 213 3.46 -11.64 -12.94
C LYS A 213 3.72 -10.81 -11.68
N PRO A 214 4.70 -9.88 -11.72
CA PRO A 214 4.88 -8.96 -10.60
C PRO A 214 3.58 -8.17 -10.48
N GLY A 215 2.78 -8.48 -9.46
CA GLY A 215 1.63 -7.66 -9.10
C GLY A 215 2.10 -6.22 -9.03
N ARG A 216 1.35 -5.31 -9.65
CA ARG A 216 1.68 -3.89 -9.60
C ARG A 216 1.55 -3.47 -8.14
N ALA A 217 2.66 -3.45 -7.40
CA ALA A 217 2.70 -2.85 -6.09
C ALA A 217 2.27 -1.41 -6.28
N VAL A 218 1.01 -1.09 -5.95
CA VAL A 218 0.55 0.28 -5.93
C VAL A 218 1.19 0.88 -4.70
N GLN A 219 2.44 1.32 -4.88
CA GLN A 219 3.08 2.19 -3.92
C GLN A 219 2.17 3.40 -3.76
N GLY A 220 1.68 3.61 -2.54
CA GLY A 220 0.99 4.83 -2.18
C GLY A 220 1.79 6.03 -2.70
N THR A 221 1.07 7.01 -3.23
CA THR A 221 1.57 8.24 -3.84
C THR A 221 2.53 8.98 -2.90
N GLY A 222 3.80 8.58 -2.84
CA GLY A 222 4.74 9.11 -1.83
C GLY A 222 6.21 8.73 -1.97
N CYS A 223 6.56 7.58 -2.55
CA CYS A 223 7.96 7.21 -2.82
C CYS A 223 8.11 6.84 -4.31
N GLY A 224 9.09 7.45 -5.00
CA GLY A 224 9.34 7.20 -6.43
C GLY A 224 9.71 5.75 -6.69
N THR A 225 9.28 5.11 -7.77
CA THR A 225 9.46 5.45 -9.19
C THR A 225 8.17 5.69 -9.98
N ALA A 226 8.21 6.61 -10.94
CA ALA A 226 7.07 7.08 -11.73
C ALA A 226 6.30 5.96 -12.47
N PRO A 227 4.96 5.91 -12.39
CA PRO A 227 4.17 5.08 -13.29
C PRO A 227 4.11 5.75 -14.68
N THR A 228 4.48 5.00 -15.71
CA THR A 228 4.12 5.28 -17.10
C THR A 228 2.60 5.19 -17.24
N GLY A 229 1.94 6.33 -17.13
CA GLY A 229 0.55 6.54 -17.54
C GLY A 229 -0.46 6.60 -16.38
N PRO A 230 -1.40 7.56 -16.40
CA PRO A 230 -2.51 7.62 -15.46
C PRO A 230 -3.56 6.56 -15.80
N VAL A 231 -4.02 5.81 -14.80
CA VAL A 231 -5.24 4.99 -14.90
C VAL A 231 -6.43 5.94 -15.02
N PRO A 232 -7.26 5.85 -16.09
CA PRO A 232 -8.40 6.72 -16.24
C PRO A 232 -9.50 6.33 -15.25
N LEU A 233 -9.92 7.29 -14.43
CA LEU A 233 -11.12 7.20 -13.60
C LEU A 233 -12.18 8.13 -14.19
N THR A 234 -13.34 7.57 -14.55
CA THR A 234 -14.53 8.32 -14.95
C THR A 234 -15.17 8.90 -13.70
N LEU A 235 -15.02 10.22 -13.50
CA LEU A 235 -15.70 10.93 -12.43
C LEU A 235 -17.07 11.39 -12.96
N ASP A 236 -18.14 10.86 -12.40
CA ASP A 236 -19.51 11.35 -12.64
C ASP A 236 -19.69 12.69 -11.92
N LEU A 237 -19.72 13.77 -12.72
CA LEU A 237 -19.75 15.16 -12.23
C LEU A 237 -21.16 15.61 -11.85
N ASP A 238 -22.21 14.83 -12.14
CA ASP A 238 -23.60 15.27 -12.02
C ASP A 238 -24.30 14.76 -10.75
N ARG A 239 -23.66 13.89 -9.96
CA ARG A 239 -24.25 13.25 -8.77
C ARG A 239 -24.68 14.20 -7.64
N HIS A 240 -24.29 15.49 -7.70
CA HIS A 240 -24.63 16.49 -6.68
C HIS A 240 -25.70 17.52 -7.08
N ARG A 241 -26.23 17.50 -8.31
CA ARG A 241 -27.40 18.34 -8.62
C ARG A 241 -28.68 17.67 -8.11
N ARG A 242 -28.90 17.76 -6.79
CA ARG A 242 -30.26 17.71 -6.26
C ARG A 242 -31.02 18.90 -6.84
N THR A 243 -31.95 18.59 -7.74
CA THR A 243 -33.04 19.46 -8.13
C THR A 243 -33.73 19.99 -6.88
N ARG A 244 -33.92 21.32 -6.83
CA ARG A 244 -34.90 21.95 -5.95
C ARG A 244 -35.93 22.65 -6.84
N PRO A 245 -37.20 22.67 -6.41
CA PRO A 245 -38.35 23.00 -7.23
C PRO A 245 -38.36 24.45 -7.71
#